data_AF-A0AAE6ZL16-F1
#
_entry.id   AF-A0AAE6ZL16-F1
#
_cell.length_a   1.000
_cell.length_b   1.000
_cell.length_c   1.000
_cell.angle_alpha   90.00
_cell.angle_beta   90.00
_cell.angle_gamma   90.00
#
_symmetry.space_group_name_H-M   'P 1'
#
loop_
_entity.id
_entity.type
_entity.pdbx_description
1 polymer ?
#
loop_
_entity_poly.entity_id
_entity_poly.type
_entity_poly.pdbx_seq_one_letter_code
_entity_poly.pdbx_strand_id
1 'polypeptide(L)'
;MKNKIYRTIQATILCGAFFSIGLLHTGCRKEMFMPEPEGETVPYKDSASADIRAVLKSSPYKLFYAAWQRSNIEEVLMALGARASVTVLAVDDASMKAAGLDETEIGKRSPEELNTLMRYHMLNEKLEPLTLQTQKMSSPRMTMLENPNLTEYRNGSGSGVGRPYAYTYRHFMAMAKDSQLIIDGQLCGNYPPVTARNGIIWPVNRLLQKPEKHVREILEEDGRFTMLLAINDMNEASWMEYTFGSFVRYGGYFWNVDPASGAVVFNSYLAPTDEAFHQAGIQDITQVMDINSRFIPELDWESYKMTGLIPTDSILDYHNWGRSYAPTDNSGFIPSARTVFYSNDLDDKLIGDYWISLGNTTTAGYKMPLQFIREGNTIKVKLRSANTPPATIIARDINTFEGPLHLVDRLFLPDNFKVN
;
A
#
# COMPACT_ATOMS: atom_id res chain seq x y z
N MET A 1 76.44 -2.69 -17.70
CA MET A 1 75.52 -3.67 -17.07
C MET A 1 74.06 -3.26 -17.02
N LYS A 2 73.69 -1.96 -16.93
CA LYS A 2 72.29 -1.52 -16.81
C LYS A 2 71.39 -1.72 -18.05
N ASN A 3 71.94 -1.74 -19.28
CA ASN A 3 71.13 -1.88 -20.52
C ASN A 3 70.72 -3.31 -20.89
N LYS A 4 71.34 -4.36 -20.31
CA LYS A 4 70.92 -5.75 -20.56
C LYS A 4 69.69 -6.13 -19.74
N ILE A 5 69.60 -5.63 -18.50
CA ILE A 5 68.50 -5.96 -17.56
C ILE A 5 67.16 -5.35 -18.05
N TYR A 6 67.18 -4.13 -18.59
CA TYR A 6 65.96 -3.47 -19.10
C TYR A 6 65.34 -4.17 -20.33
N ARG A 7 66.18 -4.70 -21.24
CA ARG A 7 65.68 -5.43 -22.41
C ARG A 7 65.08 -6.79 -22.05
N THR A 8 65.60 -7.46 -21.03
CA THR A 8 65.04 -8.72 -20.55
C THR A 8 63.70 -8.52 -19.84
N ILE A 9 63.56 -7.45 -19.03
CA ILE A 9 62.30 -7.15 -18.33
C ILE A 9 61.18 -6.72 -19.31
N GLN A 10 61.51 -5.93 -20.35
CA GLN A 10 60.51 -5.56 -21.38
C GLN A 10 60.06 -6.76 -22.24
N ALA A 11 60.95 -7.71 -22.54
CA ALA A 11 60.59 -8.91 -23.30
C ALA A 11 59.66 -9.86 -22.49
N THR A 12 59.88 -9.97 -21.18
CA THR A 12 59.03 -10.80 -20.30
C THR A 12 57.65 -10.19 -20.07
N ILE A 13 57.55 -8.86 -19.96
CA ILE A 13 56.25 -8.16 -19.83
C ILE A 13 55.46 -8.23 -21.14
N LEU A 14 56.10 -8.09 -22.31
CA LEU A 14 55.41 -8.23 -23.60
C LEU A 14 54.93 -9.66 -23.86
N CYS A 15 55.72 -10.69 -23.49
CA CYS A 15 55.30 -12.08 -23.63
C CYS A 15 54.18 -12.46 -22.64
N GLY A 16 54.21 -11.94 -21.40
CA GLY A 16 53.15 -12.18 -20.42
C GLY A 16 51.82 -11.55 -20.84
N ALA A 17 51.85 -10.33 -21.38
CA ALA A 17 50.64 -9.65 -21.86
C ALA A 17 50.02 -10.34 -23.10
N PHE A 18 50.86 -10.82 -24.03
CA PHE A 18 50.36 -11.58 -25.20
C PHE A 18 49.79 -12.95 -24.82
N PHE A 19 50.35 -13.64 -23.82
CA PHE A 19 49.82 -14.93 -23.35
C PHE A 19 48.50 -14.77 -22.58
N SER A 20 48.33 -13.65 -21.87
CA SER A 20 47.11 -13.35 -21.10
C SER A 20 45.93 -12.95 -21.99
N ILE A 21 46.18 -12.27 -23.12
CA ILE A 21 45.15 -11.89 -24.10
C ILE A 21 44.72 -13.09 -24.96
N GLY A 22 45.61 -14.06 -25.23
CA GLY A 22 45.27 -15.29 -25.95
C GLY A 22 44.34 -16.24 -25.16
N LEU A 23 44.44 -16.26 -23.82
CA LEU A 23 43.60 -17.10 -22.97
C LEU A 23 42.18 -16.55 -22.76
N LEU A 24 41.95 -15.26 -23.00
CA LEU A 24 40.60 -14.66 -22.92
C LEU A 24 39.75 -14.89 -24.18
N HIS A 25 40.33 -15.36 -25.29
CA HIS A 25 39.58 -15.68 -26.52
C HIS A 25 39.12 -17.15 -26.64
N THR A 26 39.49 -18.01 -25.69
CA THR A 26 39.05 -19.43 -25.67
C THR A 26 38.03 -19.73 -24.57
N GLY A 27 37.59 -18.71 -23.82
CA GLY A 27 36.49 -18.81 -22.87
C GLY A 27 35.14 -18.95 -23.57
N CYS A 28 34.68 -20.19 -23.75
CA CYS A 28 33.29 -20.61 -23.94
C CYS A 28 32.41 -19.74 -24.87
N ARG A 29 32.62 -19.83 -26.18
CA ARG A 29 31.48 -19.75 -27.12
C ARG A 29 30.69 -21.05 -27.03
N LYS A 30 29.92 -21.23 -25.96
CA LYS A 30 28.83 -22.21 -25.99
C LYS A 30 27.74 -21.54 -26.81
N GLU A 31 27.74 -21.77 -28.13
CA GLU A 31 26.54 -21.52 -28.92
C GLU A 31 25.43 -22.32 -28.26
N MET A 32 24.48 -21.62 -27.64
CA MET A 32 23.31 -22.25 -27.08
C MET A 32 22.60 -22.90 -28.25
N PHE A 33 22.65 -24.24 -28.29
CA PHE A 33 21.87 -25.04 -29.21
C PHE A 33 20.41 -24.74 -28.88
N MET A 34 19.82 -23.77 -29.60
CA MET A 34 18.38 -23.62 -29.61
C MET A 34 17.87 -24.82 -30.41
N PRO A 35 17.19 -25.80 -29.79
CA PRO A 35 16.50 -26.81 -30.59
C PRO A 35 15.60 -26.10 -31.58
N GLU A 36 15.47 -26.67 -32.79
CA GLU A 36 14.47 -26.17 -33.72
C GLU A 36 13.12 -26.13 -32.99
N PRO A 37 12.37 -25.03 -33.09
CA PRO A 37 11.09 -24.92 -32.40
C PRO A 37 10.18 -26.07 -32.86
N GLU A 38 10.05 -27.10 -32.02
CA GLU A 38 9.14 -28.21 -32.28
C GLU A 38 7.71 -27.77 -31.99
N GLY A 39 6.87 -27.85 -33.02
CA GLY A 39 5.45 -27.49 -32.98
C GLY A 39 5.07 -26.53 -34.10
N GLU A 40 3.81 -26.61 -34.55
CA GLU A 40 3.27 -25.57 -35.43
C GLU A 40 3.34 -24.22 -34.72
N THR A 41 3.74 -23.16 -35.44
CA THR A 41 3.63 -21.79 -34.93
C THR A 41 2.19 -21.57 -34.52
N VAL A 42 1.91 -21.48 -33.21
CA VAL A 42 0.59 -21.10 -32.72
C VAL A 42 0.28 -19.74 -33.35
N PRO A 43 -0.76 -19.60 -34.18
CA PRO A 43 -1.04 -18.33 -34.82
C PRO A 43 -1.30 -17.30 -33.73
N TYR A 44 -0.40 -16.32 -33.58
CA TYR A 44 -0.68 -15.14 -32.78
C TYR A 44 -1.76 -14.36 -33.52
N LYS A 45 -3.02 -14.61 -33.18
CA LYS A 45 -4.11 -13.71 -33.52
C LYS A 45 -4.10 -12.61 -32.47
N ASP A 46 -3.67 -11.42 -32.88
CA ASP A 46 -3.91 -10.20 -32.12
C ASP A 46 -5.44 -10.09 -31.95
N SER A 47 -5.95 -10.39 -30.75
CA SER A 47 -7.38 -10.53 -30.52
C SER A 47 -8.11 -9.19 -30.57
N ALA A 48 -7.37 -8.08 -30.60
CA ALA A 48 -7.90 -6.72 -30.71
C ALA A 48 -7.22 -5.96 -31.85
N SER A 49 -8.00 -5.58 -32.87
CA SER A 49 -7.50 -4.82 -34.04
C SER A 49 -7.40 -3.31 -33.80
N ALA A 50 -7.94 -2.81 -32.67
CA ALA A 50 -8.06 -1.40 -32.34
C ALA A 50 -7.29 -1.05 -31.05
N ASP A 51 -6.74 0.16 -30.98
CA ASP A 51 -6.16 0.70 -29.75
C ASP A 51 -7.22 1.22 -28.77
N ILE A 52 -6.82 1.50 -27.54
CA ILE A 52 -7.68 1.99 -26.45
C ILE A 52 -8.49 3.20 -26.90
N ARG A 53 -7.89 4.14 -27.62
CA ARG A 53 -8.58 5.34 -28.10
C ARG A 53 -9.73 4.99 -29.03
N ALA A 54 -9.49 4.14 -30.03
CA ALA A 54 -10.51 3.69 -30.95
C ALA A 54 -11.61 2.88 -30.25
N VAL A 55 -11.26 2.04 -29.27
CA VAL A 55 -12.23 1.30 -28.45
C VAL A 55 -13.06 2.28 -27.60
N LEU A 56 -12.46 3.22 -26.88
CA LEU A 56 -13.19 4.22 -26.08
C LEU A 56 -14.10 5.10 -26.94
N LYS A 57 -13.64 5.56 -28.10
CA LYS A 57 -14.45 6.38 -29.03
C LYS A 57 -15.75 5.66 -29.44
N SER A 58 -15.65 4.34 -29.67
CA SER A 58 -16.79 3.51 -30.07
C SER A 58 -17.62 2.97 -28.89
N SER A 59 -17.06 3.00 -27.67
CA SER A 59 -17.69 2.54 -26.43
C SER A 59 -18.88 3.39 -25.97
N PRO A 60 -19.72 2.92 -25.03
CA PRO A 60 -20.77 3.73 -24.41
C PRO A 60 -20.25 4.77 -23.39
N TYR A 61 -18.96 4.83 -23.10
CA TYR A 61 -18.35 5.74 -22.10
C TYR A 61 -18.07 7.11 -22.72
N LYS A 62 -19.11 7.81 -23.20
CA LYS A 62 -18.96 9.03 -24.00
C LYS A 62 -18.40 10.19 -23.20
N LEU A 63 -18.81 10.36 -21.95
CA LEU A 63 -18.30 11.43 -21.08
C LEU A 63 -16.86 11.17 -20.67
N PHE A 64 -16.52 9.91 -20.35
CA PHE A 64 -15.13 9.53 -20.07
C PHE A 64 -14.23 9.80 -21.29
N TYR A 65 -14.68 9.43 -22.49
CA TYR A 65 -13.95 9.72 -23.72
C TYR A 65 -13.87 11.23 -24.03
N ALA A 66 -14.90 12.02 -23.74
CA ALA A 66 -14.85 13.48 -23.87
C ALA A 66 -13.79 14.11 -22.95
N ALA A 67 -13.69 13.64 -21.71
CA ALA A 67 -12.63 14.02 -20.77
C ALA A 67 -11.24 13.61 -21.29
N TRP A 68 -11.11 12.38 -21.80
CA TRP A 68 -9.89 11.89 -22.43
C TRP A 68 -9.43 12.79 -23.59
N GLN A 69 -10.34 13.19 -24.48
CA GLN A 69 -10.02 14.02 -25.65
C GLN A 69 -9.49 15.42 -25.29
N ARG A 70 -9.83 15.93 -24.11
CA ARG A 70 -9.38 17.24 -23.62
C ARG A 70 -8.21 17.16 -22.63
N SER A 71 -7.77 15.94 -22.34
CA SER A 71 -6.54 15.65 -21.60
C SER A 71 -5.36 15.47 -22.55
N ASN A 72 -4.15 15.40 -22.01
CA ASN A 72 -2.90 15.10 -22.70
C ASN A 72 -2.53 13.62 -22.60
N ILE A 73 -3.48 12.72 -22.30
CA ILE A 73 -3.19 11.29 -22.09
C ILE A 73 -2.60 10.63 -23.33
N GLU A 74 -2.98 11.04 -24.53
CA GLU A 74 -2.37 10.52 -25.77
C GLU A 74 -0.84 10.75 -25.78
N GLU A 75 -0.38 11.92 -25.34
CA GLU A 75 1.05 12.24 -25.23
C GLU A 75 1.71 11.40 -24.15
N VAL A 76 1.04 11.20 -23.01
CA VAL A 76 1.51 10.34 -21.91
C VAL A 76 1.70 8.91 -22.40
N LEU A 77 0.73 8.35 -23.14
CA LEU A 77 0.81 7.00 -23.66
C LEU A 77 1.91 6.85 -24.72
N MET A 78 2.09 7.85 -25.59
CA MET A 78 3.20 7.87 -26.54
C MET A 78 4.56 7.89 -25.83
N ALA A 79 4.68 8.63 -24.72
CA ALA A 79 5.91 8.74 -23.94
C ALA A 79 6.31 7.44 -23.23
N LEU A 80 5.35 6.55 -22.89
CA LEU A 80 5.66 5.22 -22.35
C LEU A 80 6.30 4.28 -23.40
N GLY A 81 6.15 4.60 -24.68
CA GLY A 81 6.70 3.84 -25.80
C GLY A 81 5.76 2.77 -26.37
N ALA A 82 6.05 2.33 -27.59
CA ALA A 82 5.15 1.49 -28.39
C ALA A 82 4.84 0.09 -27.80
N ARG A 83 5.60 -0.36 -26.80
CA ARG A 83 5.40 -1.64 -26.12
C ARG A 83 4.68 -1.51 -24.77
N ALA A 84 4.40 -0.28 -24.32
CA ALA A 84 3.69 -0.07 -23.09
C ALA A 84 2.24 -0.56 -23.24
N SER A 85 1.74 -1.20 -22.18
CA SER A 85 0.38 -1.68 -22.11
C SER A 85 -0.23 -1.22 -20.79
N VAL A 86 -1.39 -0.58 -20.87
CA VAL A 86 -2.03 0.09 -19.74
C VAL A 86 -3.42 -0.48 -19.47
N THR A 87 -3.97 -0.15 -18.31
CA THR A 87 -5.36 -0.40 -17.98
C THR A 87 -6.11 0.91 -17.86
N VAL A 88 -7.30 1.00 -18.46
CA VAL A 88 -8.20 2.15 -18.31
C VAL A 88 -9.42 1.73 -17.51
N LEU A 89 -9.69 2.42 -16.40
CA LEU A 89 -10.89 2.27 -15.58
C LEU A 89 -11.96 3.22 -16.13
N ALA A 90 -12.68 2.79 -17.17
CA ALA A 90 -13.61 3.64 -17.91
C ALA A 90 -14.92 3.80 -17.15
N VAL A 91 -15.19 5.02 -16.67
CA VAL A 91 -16.38 5.34 -15.88
C VAL A 91 -17.60 5.47 -16.80
N ASP A 92 -18.73 4.88 -16.40
CA ASP A 92 -19.98 5.07 -17.13
C ASP A 92 -20.52 6.50 -17.05
N ASP A 93 -21.29 6.89 -18.06
CA ASP A 93 -21.81 8.26 -18.19
C ASP A 93 -22.77 8.62 -17.05
N ALA A 94 -23.50 7.65 -16.50
CA ALA A 94 -24.41 7.88 -15.38
C ALA A 94 -23.64 8.29 -14.12
N SER A 95 -22.52 7.61 -13.86
CA SER A 95 -21.64 7.86 -12.71
C SER A 95 -20.84 9.14 -12.87
N MET A 96 -20.39 9.45 -14.09
CA MET A 96 -19.78 10.74 -14.40
C MET A 96 -20.76 11.89 -14.11
N LYS A 97 -22.00 11.80 -14.60
CA LYS A 97 -23.04 12.81 -14.34
C LYS A 97 -23.39 12.93 -12.86
N ALA A 98 -23.52 11.80 -12.15
CA ALA A 98 -23.80 11.80 -10.71
C ALA A 98 -22.69 12.50 -9.90
N ALA A 99 -21.46 12.49 -10.41
CA ALA A 99 -20.33 13.21 -9.84
C ALA A 99 -20.17 14.66 -10.37
N GLY A 100 -21.16 15.18 -11.12
CA GLY A 100 -21.13 16.54 -11.68
C GLY A 100 -20.21 16.71 -12.89
N LEU A 101 -19.90 15.64 -13.62
CA LEU A 101 -19.07 15.66 -14.83
C LEU A 101 -19.92 15.39 -16.09
N ASP A 102 -20.77 16.33 -16.47
CA ASP A 102 -21.45 16.30 -17.77
C ASP A 102 -20.60 16.96 -18.89
N GLU A 103 -21.11 17.02 -20.13
CA GLU A 103 -20.39 17.62 -21.25
C GLU A 103 -20.01 19.09 -21.02
N THR A 104 -20.87 19.85 -20.34
CA THR A 104 -20.66 21.27 -20.05
C THR A 104 -19.57 21.44 -19.00
N GLU A 105 -19.66 20.69 -17.90
CA GLU A 105 -18.68 20.74 -16.82
C GLU A 105 -17.33 20.19 -17.24
N ILE A 106 -17.31 19.10 -18.02
CA ILE A 106 -16.08 18.67 -18.70
C ILE A 106 -15.56 19.84 -19.51
N GLY A 107 -16.37 20.42 -20.40
CA GLY A 107 -16.08 21.58 -21.26
C GLY A 107 -15.40 22.78 -20.58
N LYS A 108 -15.70 23.03 -19.31
CA LYS A 108 -15.15 24.13 -18.51
C LYS A 108 -13.81 23.81 -17.84
N ARG A 109 -13.56 22.54 -17.50
CA ARG A 109 -12.33 22.13 -16.80
C ARG A 109 -11.08 22.37 -17.63
N SER A 110 -9.97 22.62 -16.94
CA SER A 110 -8.66 22.75 -17.57
C SER A 110 -8.12 21.39 -18.04
N PRO A 111 -7.20 21.37 -19.02
CA PRO A 111 -6.50 20.15 -19.40
C PRO A 111 -5.78 19.48 -18.22
N GLU A 112 -5.24 20.24 -17.27
CA GLU A 112 -4.54 19.74 -16.08
C GLU A 112 -5.47 19.01 -15.11
N GLU A 113 -6.68 19.54 -14.90
CA GLU A 113 -7.71 18.90 -14.09
C GLU A 113 -8.16 17.57 -14.73
N LEU A 114 -8.36 17.57 -16.05
CA LEU A 114 -8.73 16.36 -16.79
C LEU A 114 -7.57 15.36 -16.85
N ASN A 115 -6.32 15.82 -16.94
CA ASN A 115 -5.13 14.97 -16.82
C ASN A 115 -5.09 14.27 -15.46
N THR A 116 -5.37 14.99 -14.38
CA THR A 116 -5.42 14.43 -13.03
C THR A 116 -6.50 13.35 -12.95
N LEU A 117 -7.71 13.66 -13.44
CA LEU A 117 -8.82 12.71 -13.48
C LEU A 117 -8.46 11.44 -14.27
N MET A 118 -7.93 11.59 -15.47
CA MET A 118 -7.62 10.46 -16.34
C MET A 118 -6.46 9.62 -15.80
N ARG A 119 -5.38 10.23 -15.34
CA ARG A 119 -4.23 9.51 -14.78
C ARG A 119 -4.59 8.71 -13.54
N TYR A 120 -5.55 9.19 -12.74
CA TYR A 120 -6.07 8.43 -11.60
C TYR A 120 -6.86 7.20 -12.04
N HIS A 121 -7.61 7.29 -13.15
CA HIS A 121 -8.37 6.17 -13.73
C HIS A 121 -7.56 5.31 -14.70
N MET A 122 -6.23 5.40 -14.69
CA MET A 122 -5.35 4.62 -15.54
C MET A 122 -4.26 3.95 -14.73
N LEU A 123 -3.97 2.67 -15.02
CA LEU A 123 -2.89 1.93 -14.38
C LEU A 123 -1.71 1.79 -15.34
N ASN A 124 -0.49 1.82 -14.77
CA ASN A 124 0.76 1.64 -15.51
C ASN A 124 1.09 0.17 -15.86
N GLU A 125 0.07 -0.69 -15.84
CA GLU A 125 0.16 -2.11 -16.18
C GLU A 125 -1.10 -2.57 -16.92
N LYS A 126 -0.99 -3.68 -17.65
CA LYS A 126 -2.13 -4.39 -18.23
C LYS A 126 -2.68 -5.39 -17.21
N LEU A 127 -3.87 -5.12 -16.69
CA LEU A 127 -4.51 -5.95 -15.68
C LEU A 127 -5.48 -6.95 -16.32
N GLU A 128 -4.99 -8.17 -16.54
CA GLU A 128 -5.79 -9.24 -17.11
C GLU A 128 -6.84 -9.77 -16.12
N PRO A 129 -8.03 -10.22 -16.58
CA PRO A 129 -9.08 -10.74 -15.70
C PRO A 129 -8.62 -11.91 -14.84
N LEU A 130 -7.82 -12.82 -15.42
CA LEU A 130 -7.29 -13.99 -14.73
C LEU A 130 -6.41 -13.60 -13.54
N THR A 131 -5.69 -12.47 -13.63
CA THR A 131 -4.89 -11.93 -12.53
C THR A 131 -5.76 -11.64 -11.31
N LEU A 132 -6.93 -11.01 -11.51
CA LEU A 132 -7.84 -10.70 -10.42
C LEU A 132 -8.62 -11.93 -9.92
N GLN A 133 -8.98 -12.85 -10.81
CA GLN A 133 -9.73 -14.06 -10.46
C GLN A 133 -8.92 -15.05 -9.60
N THR A 134 -7.60 -15.09 -9.77
CA THR A 134 -6.72 -15.99 -8.99
C THR A 134 -6.23 -15.36 -7.68
N GLN A 135 -6.41 -14.06 -7.52
CA GLN A 135 -6.00 -13.31 -6.34
C GLN A 135 -7.02 -13.51 -5.19
N LYS A 136 -6.51 -13.76 -3.98
CA LYS A 136 -7.38 -14.02 -2.80
C LYS A 136 -7.78 -12.77 -2.01
N MET A 137 -6.96 -11.72 -2.07
CA MET A 137 -7.14 -10.46 -1.34
C MET A 137 -7.00 -9.31 -2.31
N SER A 138 -7.35 -8.08 -1.95
CA SER A 138 -7.05 -6.90 -2.75
C SER A 138 -5.54 -6.71 -2.90
N SER A 139 -5.11 -6.29 -4.08
CA SER A 139 -3.70 -5.99 -4.39
C SER A 139 -3.58 -4.58 -4.89
N PRO A 140 -2.54 -3.83 -4.45
CA PRO A 140 -2.29 -2.50 -4.96
C PRO A 140 -1.94 -2.55 -6.45
N ARG A 141 -2.53 -1.64 -7.21
CA ARG A 141 -2.25 -1.34 -8.62
C ARG A 141 -1.93 0.14 -8.72
N MET A 142 -0.74 0.47 -9.20
CA MET A 142 -0.30 1.86 -9.29
C MET A 142 -1.05 2.55 -10.42
N THR A 143 -1.65 3.69 -10.09
CA THR A 143 -2.22 4.58 -11.10
C THR A 143 -1.10 5.33 -11.82
N MET A 144 -1.43 6.05 -12.88
CA MET A 144 -0.51 6.96 -13.56
C MET A 144 -0.44 8.34 -12.90
N LEU A 145 -1.19 8.56 -11.81
CA LEU A 145 -1.21 9.82 -11.07
C LEU A 145 -0.20 9.78 -9.93
N GLU A 146 0.62 10.83 -9.86
CA GLU A 146 1.55 11.08 -8.76
C GLU A 146 1.18 12.37 -8.03
N ASN A 147 1.46 12.43 -6.73
CA ASN A 147 1.41 13.63 -5.93
C ASN A 147 2.84 14.06 -5.59
N PRO A 148 3.37 15.13 -6.23
CA PRO A 148 4.75 15.58 -5.98
C PRO A 148 4.94 16.22 -4.60
N ASN A 149 3.85 16.55 -3.89
CA ASN A 149 3.92 17.16 -2.56
C ASN A 149 4.01 16.11 -1.44
N LEU A 150 3.90 14.82 -1.77
CA LEU A 150 4.02 13.72 -0.82
C LEU A 150 5.16 12.80 -1.26
N THR A 151 5.84 12.23 -0.27
CA THR A 151 6.92 11.27 -0.50
C THR A 151 6.47 9.88 -0.08
N GLU A 152 6.91 8.87 -0.81
CA GLU A 152 6.83 7.47 -0.39
C GLU A 152 8.17 6.77 -0.59
N TYR A 153 8.46 5.75 0.22
CA TYR A 153 9.60 4.89 0.00
C TYR A 153 9.23 3.66 -0.81
N ARG A 154 9.97 3.43 -1.90
CA ARG A 154 9.86 2.21 -2.71
C ARG A 154 11.21 1.55 -2.90
N ASN A 155 11.20 0.23 -2.88
CA ASN A 155 12.37 -0.56 -3.21
C ASN A 155 12.53 -0.61 -4.72
N GLY A 156 13.72 -0.26 -5.20
CA GLY A 156 14.09 -0.48 -6.61
C GLY A 156 14.18 -1.99 -6.92
N SER A 157 14.09 -2.35 -8.20
CA SER A 157 14.25 -3.74 -8.63
C SER A 157 15.59 -4.31 -8.13
N GLY A 158 15.53 -5.44 -7.41
CA GLY A 158 16.71 -6.09 -6.82
C GLY A 158 17.32 -5.40 -5.59
N SER A 159 16.69 -4.34 -5.06
CA SER A 159 17.16 -3.61 -3.87
C SER A 159 16.26 -3.87 -2.67
N GLY A 160 16.84 -4.17 -1.51
CA GLY A 160 16.14 -4.13 -0.22
C GLY A 160 16.05 -2.73 0.38
N VAL A 161 16.75 -1.75 -0.22
CA VAL A 161 16.79 -0.36 0.27
C VAL A 161 15.71 0.46 -0.41
N GLY A 162 14.85 1.06 0.42
CA GLY A 162 13.85 2.02 0.00
C GLY A 162 14.48 3.32 -0.47
N ARG A 163 13.98 3.86 -1.59
CA ARG A 163 14.35 5.18 -2.09
C ARG A 163 13.12 6.09 -2.07
N PRO A 164 13.30 7.39 -1.83
CA PRO A 164 12.19 8.33 -1.86
C PRO A 164 11.73 8.52 -3.30
N TYR A 165 10.42 8.52 -3.49
CA TYR A 165 9.74 8.86 -4.72
C TYR A 165 8.55 9.77 -4.42
N ALA A 166 8.08 10.51 -5.42
CA ALA A 166 6.75 11.11 -5.35
C ALA A 166 5.71 10.03 -5.08
N TYR A 167 4.74 10.33 -4.23
CA TYR A 167 3.64 9.44 -3.91
C TYR A 167 2.87 9.07 -5.17
N THR A 168 2.77 7.78 -5.48
CA THR A 168 1.92 7.31 -6.60
C THR A 168 0.58 6.85 -6.04
N TYR A 169 -0.52 7.39 -6.55
CA TYR A 169 -1.85 6.92 -6.15
C TYR A 169 -2.05 5.47 -6.56
N ARG A 170 -2.82 4.71 -5.77
CA ARG A 170 -3.06 3.29 -6.00
C ARG A 170 -4.55 2.98 -5.91
N HIS A 171 -4.93 1.95 -6.65
CA HIS A 171 -6.19 1.24 -6.46
C HIS A 171 -5.91 -0.14 -5.90
N PHE A 172 -6.66 -0.54 -4.88
CA PHE A 172 -6.64 -1.89 -4.35
C PHE A 172 -7.75 -2.69 -5.03
N MET A 173 -7.34 -3.54 -5.97
CA MET A 173 -8.25 -4.23 -6.85
C MET A 173 -8.38 -5.70 -6.47
N ALA A 174 -9.62 -6.20 -6.47
CA ALA A 174 -9.98 -7.59 -6.23
C ALA A 174 -11.17 -7.99 -7.12
N MET A 175 -11.51 -9.28 -7.08
CA MET A 175 -12.70 -9.81 -7.71
C MET A 175 -13.63 -10.39 -6.65
N ALA A 176 -14.90 -10.03 -6.68
CA ALA A 176 -15.93 -10.68 -5.88
C ALA A 176 -16.23 -12.10 -6.43
N LYS A 177 -16.94 -12.91 -5.65
CA LYS A 177 -17.27 -14.31 -6.02
C LYS A 177 -18.11 -14.42 -7.29
N ASP A 178 -18.87 -13.39 -7.64
CA ASP A 178 -19.76 -13.31 -8.80
C ASP A 178 -19.11 -12.57 -9.99
N SER A 179 -17.78 -12.48 -10.00
CA SER A 179 -16.98 -11.76 -11.00
C SER A 179 -17.22 -10.24 -11.03
N GLN A 180 -17.80 -9.66 -9.98
CA GLN A 180 -17.85 -8.21 -9.84
C GLN A 180 -16.48 -7.64 -9.48
N LEU A 181 -16.10 -6.58 -10.17
CA LEU A 181 -14.88 -5.86 -9.86
C LEU A 181 -15.02 -5.14 -8.53
N ILE A 182 -14.02 -5.28 -7.66
CA ILE A 182 -13.89 -4.50 -6.43
C ILE A 182 -12.70 -3.55 -6.60
N ILE A 183 -12.92 -2.26 -6.33
CA ILE A 183 -11.86 -1.25 -6.24
C ILE A 183 -12.01 -0.52 -4.92
N ASP A 184 -10.94 -0.47 -4.14
CA ASP A 184 -10.87 0.26 -2.88
C ASP A 184 -12.04 -0.12 -1.94
N GLY A 185 -12.29 -1.43 -1.83
CA GLY A 185 -13.33 -2.01 -0.96
C GLY A 185 -14.75 -1.95 -1.51
N GLN A 186 -14.98 -1.27 -2.63
CA GLN A 186 -16.31 -0.99 -3.17
C GLN A 186 -16.54 -1.73 -4.49
N LEU A 187 -17.77 -2.19 -4.71
CA LEU A 187 -18.17 -2.82 -5.96
C LEU A 187 -18.21 -1.78 -7.09
N CYS A 188 -17.62 -2.13 -8.23
CA CYS A 188 -17.49 -1.27 -9.41
C CYS A 188 -18.24 -1.81 -10.65
N GLY A 189 -19.14 -2.77 -10.45
CA GLY A 189 -19.96 -3.37 -11.51
C GLY A 189 -19.49 -4.76 -11.95
N ASN A 190 -20.24 -5.36 -12.88
CA ASN A 190 -20.00 -6.71 -13.41
C ASN A 190 -19.78 -6.71 -14.94
N TYR A 191 -19.17 -5.64 -15.46
CA TYR A 191 -18.96 -5.53 -16.90
C TYR A 191 -17.69 -6.28 -17.30
N PRO A 192 -17.74 -7.11 -18.36
CA PRO A 192 -16.55 -7.75 -18.86
C PRO A 192 -15.56 -6.69 -19.38
N PRO A 193 -14.26 -6.84 -19.10
CA PRO A 193 -13.27 -5.92 -19.64
C PRO A 193 -13.11 -6.10 -21.15
N VAL A 194 -12.72 -5.02 -21.81
CA VAL A 194 -12.58 -4.94 -23.26
C VAL A 194 -11.10 -4.83 -23.62
N THR A 195 -10.58 -5.82 -24.31
CA THR A 195 -9.17 -5.84 -24.76
C THR A 195 -8.95 -4.85 -25.90
N ALA A 196 -7.81 -4.17 -25.87
CA ALA A 196 -7.31 -3.31 -26.92
C ALA A 196 -5.85 -3.66 -27.25
N ARG A 197 -5.36 -3.25 -28.43
CA ARG A 197 -3.98 -3.56 -28.87
C ARG A 197 -2.91 -3.07 -27.89
N ASN A 198 -3.11 -1.91 -27.28
CA ASN A 198 -2.19 -1.29 -26.33
C ASN A 198 -2.69 -1.33 -24.87
N GLY A 199 -3.60 -2.25 -24.53
CA GLY A 199 -4.03 -2.42 -23.14
C GLY A 199 -5.40 -3.06 -22.95
N ILE A 200 -6.06 -2.70 -21.87
CA ILE A 200 -7.37 -3.24 -21.50
C ILE A 200 -8.23 -2.16 -20.85
N ILE A 201 -9.53 -2.18 -21.13
CA ILE A 201 -10.50 -1.27 -20.53
C ILE A 201 -11.36 -2.07 -19.56
N TRP A 202 -11.34 -1.69 -18.29
CA TRP A 202 -12.25 -2.16 -17.26
C TRP A 202 -13.35 -1.12 -17.06
N PRO A 203 -14.60 -1.43 -17.41
CA PRO A 203 -15.70 -0.52 -17.13
C PRO A 203 -15.97 -0.43 -15.62
N VAL A 204 -16.26 0.78 -15.15
CA VAL A 204 -16.61 1.03 -13.75
C VAL A 204 -17.88 1.87 -13.65
N ASN A 205 -18.76 1.50 -12.72
CA ASN A 205 -20.05 2.20 -12.48
C ASN A 205 -19.99 3.20 -11.31
N ARG A 206 -18.83 3.83 -11.13
CA ARG A 206 -18.61 4.87 -10.14
C ARG A 206 -17.41 5.71 -10.54
N LEU A 207 -17.45 7.00 -10.21
CA LEU A 207 -16.25 7.82 -10.26
C LEU A 207 -15.35 7.46 -9.08
N LEU A 208 -14.09 7.10 -9.34
CA LEU A 208 -13.13 6.82 -8.30
C LEU A 208 -12.61 8.15 -7.71
N GLN A 209 -12.54 8.22 -6.39
CA GLN A 209 -12.13 9.43 -5.66
C GLN A 209 -10.74 9.22 -5.07
N LYS A 210 -9.80 10.07 -5.46
CA LYS A 210 -8.46 10.06 -4.88
C LYS A 210 -8.51 10.45 -3.41
N PRO A 211 -7.70 9.83 -2.53
CA PRO A 211 -7.51 10.36 -1.19
C PRO A 211 -6.92 11.77 -1.26
N GLU A 212 -7.32 12.63 -0.32
CA GLU A 212 -6.85 14.01 -0.24
C GLU A 212 -6.22 14.36 1.10
N LYS A 213 -6.31 13.46 2.08
CA LYS A 213 -5.95 13.71 3.47
C LYS A 213 -5.28 12.50 4.09
N HIS A 214 -4.41 12.78 5.05
CA HIS A 214 -3.86 11.79 5.98
C HIS A 214 -4.94 11.29 6.95
N VAL A 215 -4.74 10.12 7.56
CA VAL A 215 -5.65 9.58 8.59
C VAL A 215 -5.92 10.62 9.68
N ARG A 216 -4.86 11.25 10.22
CA ARG A 216 -4.96 12.21 11.32
C ARG A 216 -5.87 13.39 10.98
N GLU A 217 -5.69 13.99 9.80
CA GLU A 217 -6.49 15.14 9.35
C GLU A 217 -7.99 14.81 9.27
N ILE A 218 -8.34 13.61 8.78
CA ILE A 218 -9.74 13.17 8.71
C ILE A 218 -10.34 13.03 10.12
N LEU A 219 -9.59 12.44 11.06
CA LEU A 219 -10.07 12.25 12.43
C LEU A 219 -10.22 13.59 13.17
N GLU A 220 -9.31 14.53 12.94
CA GLU A 220 -9.37 15.89 13.50
C GLU A 220 -10.61 16.66 13.01
N GLU A 221 -10.97 16.53 11.72
CA GLU A 221 -12.14 17.19 11.15
C GLU A 221 -13.48 16.54 11.55
N ASP A 222 -13.51 15.22 11.74
CA ASP A 222 -14.73 14.48 12.07
C ASP A 222 -15.21 14.77 13.51
N GLY A 223 -14.28 15.03 14.43
CA GLY A 223 -14.58 15.48 15.80
C GLY A 223 -15.07 14.39 16.77
N ARG A 224 -15.31 13.16 16.31
CA ARG A 224 -15.68 12.00 17.16
C ARG A 224 -14.48 11.20 17.70
N PHE A 225 -13.27 11.73 17.56
CA PHE A 225 -12.01 11.04 17.84
C PHE A 225 -11.08 11.83 18.78
N THR A 226 -11.63 12.75 19.55
CA THR A 226 -10.86 13.63 20.42
C THR A 226 -10.05 12.87 21.46
N MET A 227 -10.61 11.79 22.03
CA MET A 227 -9.92 10.92 22.98
C MET A 227 -8.77 10.16 22.31
N LEU A 228 -9.00 9.59 21.12
CA LEU A 228 -7.95 8.88 20.39
C LEU A 228 -6.76 9.79 20.08
N LEU A 229 -7.04 10.99 19.55
CA LEU A 229 -6.03 11.98 19.20
C LEU A 229 -5.24 12.43 20.45
N ALA A 230 -5.95 12.79 21.51
CA ALA A 230 -5.33 13.27 22.75
C ALA A 230 -4.50 12.20 23.47
N ILE A 231 -4.98 10.95 23.55
CA ILE A 231 -4.22 9.85 24.14
C ILE A 231 -2.95 9.58 23.32
N ASN A 232 -3.05 9.57 21.98
CA ASN A 232 -1.89 9.35 21.14
C ASN A 232 -0.85 10.46 21.31
N ASP A 233 -1.26 11.74 21.27
CA ASP A 233 -0.36 12.87 21.44
C ASP A 233 0.29 12.88 22.83
N MET A 234 -0.46 12.51 23.88
CA MET A 234 0.08 12.35 25.22
C MET A 234 1.12 11.23 25.29
N ASN A 235 0.83 10.06 24.71
CA ASN A 235 1.78 8.95 24.71
C ASN A 235 3.05 9.33 23.93
N GLU A 236 2.93 9.97 22.76
CA GLU A 236 4.08 10.46 22.00
C GLU A 236 4.96 11.39 22.83
N ALA A 237 4.36 12.35 23.54
CA ALA A 237 5.09 13.25 24.44
C ALA A 237 5.78 12.50 25.59
N SER A 238 5.10 11.56 26.23
CA SER A 238 5.68 10.73 27.29
C SER A 238 6.84 9.88 26.81
N TRP A 239 6.77 9.28 25.62
CA TRP A 239 7.88 8.53 25.04
C TRP A 239 9.10 9.42 24.77
N MET A 240 8.89 10.63 24.27
CA MET A 240 9.98 11.60 24.08
C MET A 240 10.62 11.99 25.42
N GLU A 241 9.82 12.15 26.48
CA GLU A 241 10.31 12.44 27.82
C GLU A 241 11.11 11.26 28.41
N TYR A 242 10.55 10.05 28.43
CA TYR A 242 11.17 8.87 29.04
C TYR A 242 12.47 8.44 28.34
N THR A 243 12.62 8.81 27.08
CA THR A 243 13.78 8.43 26.26
C THR A 243 14.75 9.58 26.06
N PHE A 244 14.50 10.75 26.68
CA PHE A 244 15.29 11.97 26.49
C PHE A 244 15.44 12.36 25.02
N GLY A 245 14.40 12.10 24.22
CA GLY A 245 14.38 12.30 22.77
C GLY A 245 15.24 11.32 21.96
N SER A 246 15.79 10.27 22.58
CA SER A 246 16.63 9.27 21.92
C SER A 246 15.81 8.25 21.13
N PHE A 247 14.55 8.06 21.48
CA PHE A 247 13.64 7.14 20.83
C PHE A 247 12.35 7.84 20.43
N VAL A 248 12.05 7.78 19.14
CA VAL A 248 10.71 8.07 18.65
C VAL A 248 9.87 6.83 18.98
N ARG A 249 8.72 7.02 19.62
CA ARG A 249 7.74 5.95 19.84
C ARG A 249 7.52 5.26 18.50
N TYR A 250 7.35 3.94 18.46
CA TYR A 250 6.87 3.30 17.22
C TYR A 250 5.52 3.90 16.76
N GLY A 251 4.81 4.54 17.70
CA GLY A 251 3.70 5.46 17.51
C GLY A 251 3.99 6.74 16.70
N GLY A 252 5.24 7.08 16.39
CA GLY A 252 5.56 8.01 15.30
C GLY A 252 4.99 7.52 13.96
N TYR A 253 4.87 6.20 13.78
CA TYR A 253 4.15 5.55 12.67
C TYR A 253 2.68 5.23 12.98
N PHE A 254 2.14 5.69 14.11
CA PHE A 254 0.74 5.45 14.46
C PHE A 254 -0.19 6.01 13.39
N TRP A 255 0.14 7.22 12.92
CA TRP A 255 -0.54 7.87 11.80
C TRP A 255 -0.03 7.43 10.44
N ASN A 256 0.80 6.38 10.39
CA ASN A 256 1.36 5.82 9.17
C ASN A 256 2.13 6.86 8.32
N VAL A 257 2.82 7.77 9.00
CA VAL A 257 3.78 8.71 8.42
C VAL A 257 5.13 8.43 9.06
N ASP A 258 6.17 8.35 8.26
CA ASP A 258 7.53 8.18 8.75
C ASP A 258 7.99 9.46 9.47
N PRO A 259 8.29 9.40 10.77
CA PRO A 259 8.56 10.60 11.57
C PRO A 259 9.89 11.29 11.20
N ALA A 260 10.82 10.59 10.56
CA ALA A 260 12.10 11.17 10.16
C ALA A 260 12.02 11.88 8.80
N SER A 261 11.22 11.36 7.88
CA SER A 261 11.17 11.82 6.48
C SER A 261 9.85 12.48 6.09
N GLY A 262 8.79 12.31 6.89
CA GLY A 262 7.43 12.68 6.51
C GLY A 262 6.83 11.80 5.41
N ALA A 263 7.48 10.68 5.06
CA ALA A 263 7.02 9.81 3.98
C ALA A 263 5.77 9.02 4.38
N VAL A 264 4.87 8.82 3.42
CA VAL A 264 3.67 8.00 3.59
C VAL A 264 4.06 6.53 3.77
N VAL A 265 3.53 5.91 4.83
CA VAL A 265 3.63 4.48 5.12
C VAL A 265 2.28 3.82 4.89
N PHE A 266 2.28 2.67 4.22
CA PHE A 266 1.04 2.06 3.75
C PHE A 266 0.46 1.04 4.74
N ASN A 267 -0.54 1.44 5.51
CA ASN A 267 -1.37 0.56 6.33
C ASN A 267 -2.81 1.09 6.41
N SER A 268 -3.76 0.17 6.60
CA SER A 268 -5.11 0.51 7.02
C SER A 268 -5.15 0.80 8.53
N TYR A 269 -6.23 1.40 9.01
CA TYR A 269 -6.34 1.80 10.42
C TYR A 269 -7.74 1.53 10.97
N LEU A 270 -7.84 1.07 12.23
CA LEU A 270 -9.10 0.78 12.92
C LEU A 270 -9.32 1.84 14.01
N ALA A 271 -9.96 2.97 13.71
CA ALA A 271 -10.11 4.07 14.65
C ALA A 271 -11.30 3.88 15.61
N PRO A 272 -11.07 3.81 16.93
CA PRO A 272 -12.15 3.84 17.92
C PRO A 272 -12.67 5.26 18.12
N THR A 273 -13.99 5.42 18.21
CA THR A 273 -14.62 6.72 18.53
C THR A 273 -14.50 7.07 20.01
N ASP A 274 -14.76 8.32 20.39
CA ASP A 274 -14.82 8.76 21.78
C ASP A 274 -15.82 7.94 22.61
N GLU A 275 -16.95 7.59 22.00
CA GLU A 275 -17.96 6.71 22.60
C GLU A 275 -17.39 5.31 22.91
N ALA A 276 -16.47 4.79 22.10
CA ALA A 276 -15.80 3.51 22.39
C ALA A 276 -14.95 3.60 23.67
N PHE A 277 -14.29 4.74 23.92
CA PHE A 277 -13.56 4.99 25.16
C PHE A 277 -14.49 5.11 26.36
N HIS A 278 -15.58 5.88 26.22
CA HIS A 278 -16.57 6.05 27.29
C HIS A 278 -17.21 4.71 27.69
N GLN A 279 -17.54 3.85 26.72
CA GLN A 279 -18.09 2.52 26.97
C GLN A 279 -17.10 1.58 27.67
N ALA A 280 -15.79 1.77 27.47
CA ALA A 280 -14.76 1.06 28.20
C ALA A 280 -14.55 1.61 29.62
N GLY A 281 -15.17 2.74 29.97
CA GLY A 281 -15.04 3.39 31.27
C GLY A 281 -13.97 4.50 31.32
N ILE A 282 -13.39 4.89 30.17
CA ILE A 282 -12.42 5.99 30.06
C ILE A 282 -13.18 7.24 29.63
N GLN A 283 -13.47 8.13 30.59
CA GLN A 283 -14.31 9.32 30.43
C GLN A 283 -13.53 10.57 30.00
N ASP A 284 -12.27 10.68 30.40
CA ASP A 284 -11.45 11.87 30.15
C ASP A 284 -9.95 11.53 30.20
N ILE A 285 -9.12 12.51 29.84
CA ILE A 285 -7.66 12.38 29.82
C ILE A 285 -7.06 12.22 31.22
N THR A 286 -7.72 12.72 32.28
CA THR A 286 -7.23 12.53 33.65
C THR A 286 -7.22 11.04 34.02
N GLN A 287 -8.27 10.30 33.67
CA GLN A 287 -8.29 8.85 33.84
C GLN A 287 -7.22 8.14 33.01
N VAL A 288 -6.92 8.64 31.81
CA VAL A 288 -5.83 8.10 30.99
C VAL A 288 -4.48 8.29 31.67
N MET A 289 -4.24 9.45 32.30
CA MET A 289 -3.03 9.69 33.08
C MET A 289 -2.91 8.71 34.25
N ASP A 290 -4.00 8.47 34.98
CA ASP A 290 -4.03 7.48 36.07
C ASP A 290 -3.73 6.07 35.56
N ILE A 291 -4.32 5.68 34.43
CA ILE A 291 -4.02 4.40 33.76
C ILE A 291 -2.55 4.32 33.37
N ASN A 292 -2.00 5.37 32.77
CA ASN A 292 -0.61 5.40 32.30
C ASN A 292 0.40 5.42 33.46
N SER A 293 0.04 5.98 34.62
CA SER A 293 0.91 6.00 35.81
C SER A 293 1.25 4.61 36.36
N ARG A 294 0.50 3.58 35.96
CA ARG A 294 0.68 2.19 36.43
C ARG A 294 1.96 1.55 35.91
N PHE A 295 2.50 2.05 34.80
CA PHE A 295 3.76 1.54 34.23
C PHE A 295 4.44 2.61 33.38
N ILE A 296 5.74 2.81 33.60
CA ILE A 296 6.59 3.71 32.81
C ILE A 296 7.59 2.83 32.04
N PRO A 297 7.64 2.92 30.70
CA PRO A 297 8.66 2.22 29.90
C PRO A 297 10.08 2.62 30.28
N GLU A 298 10.99 1.65 30.26
CA GLU A 298 12.40 1.87 30.60
C GLU A 298 13.29 1.68 29.37
N LEU A 299 14.22 2.62 29.17
CA LEU A 299 15.29 2.50 28.18
C LEU A 299 16.48 1.76 28.79
N ASP A 300 16.78 0.58 28.28
CA ASP A 300 18.07 -0.08 28.53
C ASP A 300 19.17 0.67 27.76
N TRP A 301 20.03 1.37 28.49
CA TRP A 301 21.12 2.17 27.94
C TRP A 301 22.28 1.36 27.39
N GLU A 302 22.42 0.09 27.75
CA GLU A 302 23.48 -0.77 27.20
C GLU A 302 23.09 -1.27 25.81
N SER A 303 21.82 -1.68 25.66
CA SER A 303 21.32 -2.23 24.40
C SER A 303 20.58 -1.21 23.53
N TYR A 304 20.32 0.00 24.05
CA TYR A 304 19.41 0.99 23.47
C TYR A 304 18.06 0.34 23.10
N LYS A 305 17.47 -0.41 24.03
CA LYS A 305 16.17 -1.07 23.82
C LYS A 305 15.16 -0.60 24.84
N MET A 306 13.95 -0.35 24.35
CA MET A 306 12.82 0.00 25.19
C MET A 306 12.17 -1.28 25.73
N THR A 307 11.91 -1.28 27.04
CA THR A 307 11.22 -2.38 27.71
C THR A 307 9.87 -1.91 28.23
N GLY A 308 8.84 -2.71 27.92
CA GLY A 308 7.45 -2.38 28.22
C GLY A 308 6.85 -1.31 27.30
N LEU A 309 5.57 -1.01 27.55
CA LEU A 309 4.75 -0.07 26.79
C LEU A 309 3.96 0.79 27.77
N ILE A 310 3.64 2.03 27.38
CA ILE A 310 2.70 2.83 28.18
C ILE A 310 1.37 2.06 28.23
N PRO A 311 0.69 1.96 29.38
CA PRO A 311 -0.54 1.17 29.49
C PRO A 311 -1.57 1.43 28.39
N THR A 312 -1.80 2.67 27.97
CA THR A 312 -2.71 2.95 26.83
C THR A 312 -2.16 2.61 25.45
N ASP A 313 -0.84 2.44 25.26
CA ASP A 313 -0.30 1.82 24.04
C ASP A 313 -0.84 0.40 23.87
N SER A 314 -1.04 -0.33 24.96
CA SER A 314 -1.60 -1.69 24.89
C SER A 314 -3.05 -1.75 24.40
N ILE A 315 -3.74 -0.60 24.38
CA ILE A 315 -5.06 -0.42 23.78
C ILE A 315 -4.89 0.04 22.33
N LEU A 316 -4.11 1.11 22.12
CA LEU A 316 -4.00 1.78 20.82
C LEU A 316 -3.27 0.93 19.78
N ASP A 317 -2.30 0.12 20.18
CA ASP A 317 -1.50 -0.66 19.22
C ASP A 317 -2.34 -1.66 18.44
N TYR A 318 -3.36 -2.28 19.04
CA TYR A 318 -4.24 -3.19 18.32
C TYR A 318 -5.12 -2.51 17.27
N HIS A 319 -5.38 -1.21 17.45
CA HIS A 319 -6.04 -0.37 16.45
C HIS A 319 -5.10 -0.04 15.27
N ASN A 320 -3.79 -0.25 15.46
CA ASN A 320 -2.75 -0.32 14.43
C ASN A 320 -2.13 -1.75 14.31
N TRP A 321 -2.98 -2.78 14.29
CA TRP A 321 -2.60 -4.19 14.00
C TRP A 321 -1.69 -4.88 15.02
N GLY A 322 -1.48 -4.29 16.19
CA GLY A 322 -0.70 -4.85 17.30
C GLY A 322 0.80 -4.93 17.00
N ARG A 323 1.33 -4.05 16.15
CA ARG A 323 2.70 -4.13 15.63
C ARG A 323 3.79 -4.03 16.70
N SER A 324 3.57 -3.28 17.77
CA SER A 324 4.55 -3.16 18.86
C SER A 324 4.75 -4.46 19.65
N TYR A 325 3.84 -5.43 19.49
CA TYR A 325 3.98 -6.78 20.06
C TYR A 325 4.72 -7.75 19.13
N ALA A 326 5.10 -7.32 17.93
CA ALA A 326 5.94 -8.12 17.07
C ALA A 326 7.33 -8.29 17.73
N PRO A 327 7.87 -9.52 17.77
CA PRO A 327 9.20 -9.75 18.30
C PRO A 327 10.27 -8.88 17.60
N THR A 328 11.20 -8.34 18.39
CA THR A 328 12.36 -7.57 17.92
C THR A 328 13.64 -8.41 17.99
N ASP A 329 14.65 -8.06 17.21
CA ASP A 329 15.98 -8.68 17.28
C ASP A 329 17.05 -7.67 17.76
N ASN A 330 18.33 -8.01 17.61
CA ASN A 330 19.43 -7.11 17.98
C ASN A 330 19.66 -5.95 17.00
N SER A 331 19.06 -6.01 15.82
CA SER A 331 19.04 -4.94 14.82
C SER A 331 17.77 -4.08 14.91
N GLY A 332 16.87 -4.39 15.84
CA GLY A 332 15.66 -3.63 16.12
C GLY A 332 14.40 -4.32 15.59
N PHE A 333 13.53 -3.54 14.94
CA PHE A 333 12.26 -4.04 14.42
C PHE A 333 12.44 -4.85 13.15
N ILE A 334 11.76 -6.00 13.11
CA ILE A 334 11.75 -6.89 11.94
C ILE A 334 10.83 -6.30 10.86
N PRO A 335 11.19 -6.43 9.56
CA PRO A 335 10.36 -5.94 8.47
C PRO A 335 8.89 -6.33 8.60
N SER A 336 8.06 -5.30 8.68
CA SER A 336 6.61 -5.40 8.79
C SER A 336 5.99 -5.62 7.41
N ALA A 337 5.05 -6.57 7.32
CA ALA A 337 4.21 -6.70 6.14
C ALA A 337 3.17 -5.57 6.12
N ARG A 338 2.84 -5.05 4.94
CA ARG A 338 1.88 -3.94 4.79
C ARG A 338 0.46 -4.44 5.09
N THR A 339 -0.23 -3.80 6.03
CA THR A 339 -1.61 -4.16 6.42
C THR A 339 -2.63 -3.24 5.77
N VAL A 340 -2.60 -3.11 4.44
CA VAL A 340 -3.61 -2.33 3.71
C VAL A 340 -4.78 -3.22 3.34
N PHE A 341 -5.75 -3.35 4.26
CA PHE A 341 -6.91 -4.22 4.08
C PHE A 341 -8.17 -3.39 3.93
N TYR A 342 -8.84 -3.55 2.79
CA TYR A 342 -10.16 -3.00 2.58
C TYR A 342 -11.20 -3.94 3.18
N SER A 343 -12.44 -3.46 3.34
CA SER A 343 -13.49 -4.19 4.02
C SER A 343 -13.78 -5.55 3.40
N ASN A 344 -13.59 -5.71 2.08
CA ASN A 344 -13.68 -7.00 1.40
C ASN A 344 -12.64 -8.02 1.89
N ASP A 345 -11.46 -7.57 2.33
CA ASP A 345 -10.36 -8.40 2.85
C ASP A 345 -10.51 -8.76 4.33
N LEU A 346 -11.35 -8.02 5.08
CA LEU A 346 -11.59 -8.23 6.51
C LEU A 346 -12.45 -9.48 6.79
N ASP A 347 -11.85 -10.65 6.55
CA ASP A 347 -12.39 -11.99 6.76
C ASP A 347 -11.33 -12.88 7.39
N ASP A 348 -11.65 -13.59 8.48
CA ASP A 348 -10.70 -14.47 9.16
C ASP A 348 -10.14 -15.54 8.23
N LYS A 349 -10.94 -16.00 7.25
CA LYS A 349 -10.53 -17.00 6.27
C LYS A 349 -9.50 -16.47 5.27
N LEU A 350 -9.41 -15.15 5.11
CA LEU A 350 -8.47 -14.50 4.19
C LEU A 350 -7.22 -14.03 4.93
N ILE A 351 -7.40 -13.29 6.02
CA ILE A 351 -6.32 -12.58 6.71
C ILE A 351 -6.05 -13.08 8.13
N GLY A 352 -6.79 -14.08 8.61
CA GLY A 352 -6.66 -14.56 10.00
C GLY A 352 -5.30 -15.17 10.33
N ASP A 353 -4.63 -15.75 9.33
CA ASP A 353 -3.27 -16.30 9.44
C ASP A 353 -2.19 -15.39 8.83
N TYR A 354 -2.54 -14.14 8.49
CA TYR A 354 -1.62 -13.19 7.87
C TYR A 354 -0.46 -12.85 8.80
N TRP A 355 0.75 -12.77 8.26
CA TRP A 355 1.95 -12.35 9.00
C TRP A 355 2.04 -10.83 9.03
N ILE A 356 1.87 -10.24 10.22
CA ILE A 356 2.08 -8.80 10.45
C ILE A 356 3.58 -8.50 10.44
N SER A 357 4.39 -9.43 10.95
CA SER A 357 5.86 -9.45 10.83
C SER A 357 6.31 -10.85 10.43
N LEU A 358 7.21 -10.95 9.45
CA LEU A 358 7.66 -12.22 8.89
C LEU A 358 8.66 -12.97 9.79
N GLY A 359 9.20 -12.32 10.82
CA GLY A 359 10.31 -12.86 11.59
C GLY A 359 11.62 -12.91 10.77
N ASN A 360 12.62 -13.58 11.31
CA ASN A 360 13.88 -13.89 10.63
C ASN A 360 14.49 -15.19 11.18
N THR A 361 15.78 -15.43 10.93
CA THR A 361 16.47 -16.65 11.38
C THR A 361 16.62 -16.77 12.89
N THR A 362 16.55 -15.67 13.63
CA THR A 362 16.73 -15.64 15.10
C THR A 362 15.45 -15.33 15.86
N THR A 363 14.43 -14.84 15.18
CA THR A 363 13.23 -14.29 15.81
C THR A 363 11.97 -14.76 15.09
N ALA A 364 11.01 -15.27 15.87
CA ALA A 364 9.74 -15.76 15.32
C ALA A 364 8.93 -14.62 14.68
N GLY A 365 8.17 -14.96 13.63
CA GLY A 365 7.21 -14.04 13.03
C GLY A 365 6.03 -13.76 13.97
N TYR A 366 5.28 -12.71 13.66
CA TYR A 366 4.09 -12.28 14.39
C TYR A 366 2.87 -12.32 13.46
N LYS A 367 1.89 -13.14 13.82
CA LYS A 367 0.64 -13.31 13.07
C LYS A 367 -0.42 -12.31 13.49
N MET A 368 -1.44 -12.17 12.65
CA MET A 368 -2.64 -11.36 12.88
C MET A 368 -3.24 -11.62 14.26
N PRO A 369 -3.20 -10.65 15.20
CA PRO A 369 -3.73 -10.82 16.54
C PRO A 369 -5.26 -10.64 16.61
N LEU A 370 -5.86 -10.12 15.54
CA LEU A 370 -7.28 -9.85 15.41
C LEU A 370 -8.01 -11.02 14.76
N GLN A 371 -9.25 -11.25 15.19
CA GLN A 371 -10.21 -12.14 14.57
C GLN A 371 -11.30 -11.32 13.88
N PHE A 372 -11.61 -11.66 12.63
CA PHE A 372 -12.63 -10.97 11.84
C PHE A 372 -13.88 -11.85 11.68
N ILE A 373 -15.04 -11.32 12.05
CA ILE A 373 -16.31 -12.04 12.04
C ILE A 373 -17.24 -11.32 11.06
N ARG A 374 -17.70 -12.03 10.03
CA ARG A 374 -18.64 -11.48 9.04
C ARG A 374 -20.05 -11.99 9.31
N GLU A 375 -20.98 -11.06 9.48
CA GLU A 375 -22.40 -11.32 9.69
C GLU A 375 -23.18 -10.54 8.62
N GLY A 376 -23.37 -11.17 7.46
CA GLY A 376 -23.94 -10.49 6.29
C GLY A 376 -23.04 -9.33 5.84
N ASN A 377 -23.57 -8.10 5.84
CA ASN A 377 -22.79 -6.91 5.50
C ASN A 377 -22.05 -6.30 6.69
N THR A 378 -22.27 -6.80 7.91
CA THR A 378 -21.61 -6.32 9.13
C THR A 378 -20.28 -7.04 9.32
N ILE A 379 -19.24 -6.26 9.63
CA ILE A 379 -17.91 -6.79 9.97
C ILE A 379 -17.67 -6.46 11.44
N LYS A 380 -17.31 -7.50 12.19
CA LYS A 380 -16.94 -7.39 13.60
C LYS A 380 -15.49 -7.83 13.79
N VAL A 381 -14.82 -7.25 14.78
CA VAL A 381 -13.40 -7.47 15.06
C VAL A 381 -13.19 -7.65 16.55
N LYS A 382 -12.36 -8.61 16.95
CA LYS A 382 -11.91 -8.74 18.34
C LYS A 382 -10.48 -9.25 18.42
N LEU A 383 -9.86 -9.12 19.58
CA LEU A 383 -8.59 -9.78 19.85
C LEU A 383 -8.80 -11.29 19.98
N ARG A 384 -7.92 -12.08 19.35
CA ARG A 384 -7.94 -13.55 19.48
C ARG A 384 -7.72 -14.02 20.91
N SER A 385 -6.88 -13.30 21.63
CA SER A 385 -6.51 -13.59 23.01
C SER A 385 -7.52 -13.09 24.04
N ALA A 386 -8.54 -12.30 23.64
CA ALA A 386 -9.44 -11.66 24.58
C ALA A 386 -10.85 -12.28 24.60
N ASN A 387 -11.44 -12.31 25.78
CA ASN A 387 -12.82 -12.72 26.02
C ASN A 387 -13.82 -11.54 26.00
N THR A 388 -13.40 -10.40 25.46
CA THR A 388 -14.24 -9.20 25.33
C THR A 388 -15.23 -9.32 24.16
N PRO A 389 -16.39 -8.65 24.22
CA PRO A 389 -17.31 -8.56 23.09
C PRO A 389 -16.61 -7.95 21.86
N PRO A 390 -16.89 -8.42 20.64
CA PRO A 390 -16.27 -7.87 19.45
C PRO A 390 -16.77 -6.44 19.16
N ALA A 391 -15.87 -5.61 18.64
CA ALA A 391 -16.20 -4.31 18.08
C ALA A 391 -16.87 -4.49 16.71
N THR A 392 -17.77 -3.58 16.36
CA THR A 392 -18.38 -3.48 15.03
C THR A 392 -17.66 -2.41 14.23
N ILE A 393 -17.38 -2.68 12.96
CA ILE A 393 -16.94 -1.65 12.02
C ILE A 393 -18.17 -0.84 11.58
N ILE A 394 -18.27 0.40 12.06
CA ILE A 394 -19.44 1.28 11.87
C ILE A 394 -19.32 2.20 10.64
N ALA A 395 -18.10 2.43 10.17
CA ALA A 395 -17.81 2.99 8.86
C ALA A 395 -16.52 2.35 8.32
N ARG A 396 -16.39 2.21 7.01
CA ARG A 396 -15.31 1.43 6.38
C ARG A 396 -14.87 2.06 5.07
N ASP A 397 -13.69 1.67 4.63
CA ASP A 397 -13.13 2.03 3.32
C ASP A 397 -13.05 3.55 3.09
N ILE A 398 -12.78 4.33 4.15
CA ILE A 398 -12.53 5.77 4.04
C ILE A 398 -11.09 5.92 3.53
N ASN A 399 -10.93 6.31 2.28
CA ASN A 399 -9.60 6.40 1.65
C ASN A 399 -8.77 7.55 2.22
N THR A 400 -7.55 7.23 2.67
CA THR A 400 -6.51 8.19 3.08
C THR A 400 -5.25 7.99 2.23
N PHE A 401 -4.21 8.80 2.41
CA PHE A 401 -2.93 8.57 1.71
C PHE A 401 -2.25 7.25 2.13
N GLU A 402 -2.48 6.79 3.36
CA GLU A 402 -1.83 5.62 3.97
C GLU A 402 -2.56 4.31 3.66
N GLY A 403 -3.89 4.36 3.53
CA GLY A 403 -4.73 3.19 3.32
C GLY A 403 -6.18 3.47 3.73
N PRO A 404 -7.04 2.43 3.80
CA PRO A 404 -8.40 2.62 4.26
C PRO A 404 -8.44 2.81 5.79
N LEU A 405 -9.19 3.83 6.20
CA LEU A 405 -9.62 4.03 7.57
C LEU A 405 -10.98 3.32 7.79
N HIS A 406 -11.05 2.55 8.87
CA HIS A 406 -12.23 1.86 9.35
C HIS A 406 -12.55 2.34 10.75
N LEU A 407 -13.79 2.71 11.03
CA LEU A 407 -14.22 3.20 12.34
C LEU A 407 -14.82 2.05 13.16
N VAL A 408 -14.45 1.93 14.43
CA VAL A 408 -14.94 0.89 15.34
C VAL A 408 -15.66 1.48 16.56
N ASP A 409 -16.67 0.75 17.05
CA ASP A 409 -17.52 1.19 18.17
C ASP A 409 -17.02 0.77 19.57
N ARG A 410 -15.94 -0.02 19.64
CA ARG A 410 -15.37 -0.55 20.90
C ARG A 410 -13.85 -0.64 20.83
N LEU A 411 -13.21 -0.50 21.99
CA LEU A 411 -11.78 -0.72 22.14
C LEU A 411 -11.42 -2.20 22.11
N PHE A 412 -10.26 -2.50 21.52
CA PHE A 412 -9.59 -3.78 21.63
C PHE A 412 -8.81 -3.89 22.95
N LEU A 413 -9.47 -4.38 24.00
CA LEU A 413 -8.86 -4.55 25.32
C LEU A 413 -8.30 -5.98 25.50
N PRO A 414 -7.02 -6.13 25.88
CA PRO A 414 -6.45 -7.41 26.29
C PRO A 414 -7.15 -8.02 27.50
N ASP A 415 -7.09 -9.34 27.63
CA ASP A 415 -7.56 -10.01 28.85
C ASP A 415 -6.82 -9.48 30.08
N ASN A 416 -7.58 -9.21 31.15
CA ASN A 416 -7.13 -8.62 32.41
C ASN A 416 -6.67 -7.15 32.35
N PHE A 417 -6.85 -6.44 31.23
CA PHE A 417 -6.66 -4.99 31.23
C PHE A 417 -7.74 -4.34 32.11
N LYS A 418 -7.31 -3.76 33.23
CA LYS A 418 -8.19 -3.05 34.15
C LYS A 418 -8.25 -1.59 33.74
N VAL A 419 -9.43 -1.06 33.43
CA VAL A 419 -9.60 0.37 33.23
C VAL A 419 -9.59 1.10 34.59
N ASN A 420 -10.17 0.48 35.63
CA ASN A 420 -10.21 0.99 37.00
C ASN A 420 -9.35 0.18 37.97
#